data_AF-A0AAE0W666-F1
#
_entry.id   AF-A0AAE0W666-F1
#
_cell.length_a   1.000
_cell.length_b   1.000
_cell.length_c   1.000
_cell.angle_alpha   90.00
_cell.angle_beta   90.00
_cell.angle_gamma   90.00
#
_symmetry.space_group_name_H-M   'P 1'
#
loop_
_entity.id
_entity.type
_entity.pdbx_description
1 polymer ?
#
loop_
_entity_poly.entity_id
_entity_poly.type
_entity_poly.pdbx_seq_one_letter_code
_entity_poly.pdbx_strand_id
1 'polypeptide(L)'
;MTVLTSLQRILLATKLDGNLMICELAKRILNERSNCRPRYFQVITRWWQSDSSRTKQEFLQKHINPTDAEVLLLKQRFANARQLVDTLYRPIAEADEVKVPLLQHFSQMNGQLWKARLQFLWPIKMRVTAVHEDQATATENVYLLACCLLQDMGFIQVGENTNEPVPMVPNKLIEILESLQSIQASVHILPQRLETSSSIKITNSLKNTNDKNKWVATMDVSWPEPFSVSATAKSLDLAYYQLYLLSCMKFKTLGYLSRENTLMPGVLMRLNRDVPKRLTSAKNQREEFNPDYEMYVDASRVGFGAYLLTKEDRIHWLSDPWSLHKRDDTSTSDSNLDEFYALVTACFTWKHKFIDKKVLCFSDNQFTVNLVNSGLYVTMQKTTKLAKYEKLYQLLEDMCSTYNIKMQAIHVHRIDNVAADHLSRCQVSQFKKYIPMATDKAKKTKKLHFLQPFVQNDKLKSDSNDDDDNGEKKS
;
A
#
# COMPACT_ATOMS: atom_id res chain seq x y z
N MET A 1 43.31 -19.32 0.18
CA MET A 1 42.82 -20.22 -0.89
C MET A 1 41.32 -20.48 -0.84
N THR A 2 40.72 -20.61 0.34
CA THR A 2 39.27 -20.89 0.56
C THR A 2 38.32 -19.84 -0.02
N VAL A 3 38.69 -18.56 0.03
CA VAL A 3 37.88 -17.46 -0.56
C VAL A 3 37.85 -17.53 -2.09
N LEU A 4 38.94 -17.99 -2.71
CA LEU A 4 39.08 -18.12 -4.15
C LEU A 4 38.22 -19.28 -4.69
N THR A 5 38.13 -20.36 -3.93
CA THR A 5 37.27 -21.52 -4.24
C THR A 5 35.79 -21.20 -4.03
N SER A 6 35.44 -20.40 -3.02
CA SER A 6 34.06 -19.92 -2.83
C SER A 6 33.65 -18.93 -3.93
N LEU A 7 34.53 -18.02 -4.34
CA LEU A 7 34.27 -17.11 -5.47
C LEU A 7 34.19 -17.85 -6.81
N GLN A 8 35.04 -18.86 -7.06
CA GLN A 8 34.94 -19.71 -8.25
C GLN A 8 33.63 -20.50 -8.28
N ARG A 9 33.15 -21.01 -7.14
CA ARG A 9 31.86 -21.71 -7.08
C ARG A 9 30.67 -20.77 -7.27
N ILE A 10 30.74 -19.54 -6.76
CA ILE A 10 29.74 -18.50 -7.03
C ILE A 10 29.77 -18.10 -8.52
N LEU A 11 30.95 -17.92 -9.12
CA LEU A 11 31.12 -17.61 -10.55
C LEU A 11 30.65 -18.74 -11.48
N LEU A 12 30.88 -20.01 -11.10
CA LEU A 12 30.36 -21.16 -11.86
C LEU A 12 28.84 -21.32 -11.69
N ALA A 13 28.29 -21.03 -10.51
CA ALA A 13 26.85 -21.01 -10.30
C ALA A 13 26.15 -19.86 -11.06
N THR A 14 26.82 -18.71 -11.23
CA THR A 14 26.28 -17.55 -11.99
C THR A 14 26.26 -17.75 -13.51
N LYS A 15 26.94 -18.77 -14.05
CA LYS A 15 26.85 -19.11 -15.48
C LYS A 15 25.48 -19.71 -15.85
N LEU A 16 24.68 -20.07 -14.85
CA LEU A 16 23.37 -20.72 -15.01
C LEU A 16 22.18 -19.80 -14.75
N ASP A 17 22.29 -18.77 -13.91
CA ASP A 17 21.18 -17.84 -13.63
C ASP A 17 21.66 -16.39 -13.47
N GLY A 18 21.48 -15.59 -14.52
CA GLY A 18 21.94 -14.20 -14.63
C GLY A 18 21.20 -13.22 -13.71
N ASN A 19 21.42 -13.32 -12.40
CA ASN A 19 20.72 -12.53 -11.38
C ASN A 19 21.62 -11.46 -10.73
N LEU A 20 21.20 -10.19 -10.82
CA LEU A 20 21.91 -8.97 -10.38
C LEU A 20 22.13 -8.88 -8.85
N MET A 21 21.41 -9.67 -8.04
CA MET A 21 21.57 -9.68 -6.58
C MET A 21 23.00 -10.02 -6.15
N ILE A 22 23.71 -10.84 -6.94
CA ILE A 22 25.05 -11.31 -6.59
C ILE A 22 26.12 -10.25 -6.87
N CYS A 23 25.92 -9.37 -7.87
CA CYS A 23 26.83 -8.26 -8.14
C CYS A 23 26.75 -7.16 -7.08
N GLU A 24 25.55 -6.85 -6.56
CA GLU A 24 25.42 -5.92 -5.42
C GLU A 24 25.80 -6.56 -4.09
N LEU A 25 25.58 -7.86 -3.90
CA LEU A 25 26.11 -8.60 -2.76
C LEU A 25 27.65 -8.64 -2.79
N ALA A 26 28.25 -8.85 -3.97
CA ALA A 26 29.69 -8.81 -4.16
C ALA A 26 30.26 -7.40 -3.97
N LYS A 27 29.60 -6.35 -4.46
CA LYS A 27 29.98 -4.95 -4.18
C LYS A 27 29.86 -4.61 -2.69
N ARG A 28 28.83 -5.07 -1.98
CA ARG A 28 28.71 -4.89 -0.52
C ARG A 28 29.81 -5.63 0.23
N ILE A 29 30.07 -6.89 -0.11
CA ILE A 29 31.16 -7.69 0.47
C ILE A 29 32.54 -7.05 0.17
N LEU A 30 32.70 -6.41 -0.98
CA LEU A 30 33.93 -5.69 -1.37
C LEU A 30 34.05 -4.31 -0.69
N ASN A 31 32.95 -3.60 -0.45
CA ASN A 31 32.96 -2.29 0.23
C ASN A 31 33.07 -2.41 1.76
N GLU A 32 32.54 -3.47 2.37
CA GLU A 32 32.65 -3.73 3.81
C GLU A 32 34.05 -4.22 4.23
N ARG A 33 34.93 -4.49 3.27
CA ARG A 33 36.34 -4.87 3.52
C ARG A 33 37.27 -3.86 2.86
N SER A 34 37.68 -2.86 3.62
CA SER A 34 38.51 -1.70 3.27
C SER A 34 39.91 -1.98 2.66
N ASN A 35 40.21 -3.22 2.27
CA ASN A 35 41.51 -3.64 1.74
C ASN A 35 41.45 -4.48 0.45
N CYS A 36 40.33 -4.50 -0.28
CA CYS A 36 40.26 -5.18 -1.56
C CYS A 36 40.93 -4.36 -2.68
N ARG A 37 42.00 -4.92 -3.26
CA ARG A 37 42.86 -4.26 -4.26
C ARG A 37 42.11 -3.87 -5.56
N PRO A 38 42.54 -2.80 -6.27
CA PRO A 38 41.95 -2.30 -7.53
C PRO A 38 41.80 -3.33 -8.67
N ARG A 39 42.50 -4.47 -8.60
CA ARG A 39 42.48 -5.52 -9.62
C ARG A 39 41.13 -6.22 -9.77
N TYR A 40 40.27 -6.27 -8.75
CA TYR A 40 38.96 -6.94 -8.86
C TYR A 40 37.92 -6.11 -9.61
N PHE A 41 37.94 -4.78 -9.42
CA PHE A 41 37.16 -3.86 -10.23
C PHE A 41 37.57 -3.96 -11.70
N GLN A 42 38.89 -4.04 -11.95
CA GLN A 42 39.46 -4.25 -13.29
C GLN A 42 39.04 -5.57 -13.94
N VAL A 43 38.82 -6.65 -13.17
CA VAL A 43 38.38 -7.96 -13.70
C VAL A 43 36.89 -7.95 -14.07
N ILE A 44 36.02 -7.29 -13.30
CA ILE A 44 34.60 -7.13 -13.66
C ILE A 44 34.48 -6.21 -14.88
N THR A 45 35.23 -5.11 -14.92
CA THR A 45 35.27 -4.25 -16.13
C THR A 45 35.95 -4.94 -17.31
N ARG A 46 36.96 -5.80 -17.10
CA ARG A 46 37.57 -6.58 -18.20
C ARG A 46 36.63 -7.67 -18.70
N TRP A 47 35.89 -8.34 -17.83
CA TRP A 47 34.87 -9.30 -18.21
C TRP A 47 33.75 -8.60 -19.01
N TRP A 48 33.35 -7.40 -18.59
CA TRP A 48 32.45 -6.52 -19.35
C TRP A 48 33.02 -6.04 -20.69
N GLN A 49 34.35 -5.85 -20.77
CA GLN A 49 35.05 -5.44 -21.99
C GLN A 49 35.40 -6.61 -22.92
N SER A 50 35.49 -7.83 -22.40
CA SER A 50 35.95 -9.03 -23.13
C SER A 50 34.82 -9.90 -23.65
N ASP A 51 33.58 -9.66 -23.23
CA ASP A 51 32.45 -10.49 -23.58
C ASP A 51 31.67 -9.92 -24.77
N SER A 52 31.21 -10.82 -25.63
CA SER A 52 30.67 -10.52 -26.97
C SER A 52 29.66 -9.37 -26.96
N SER A 53 29.65 -8.53 -27.99
CA SER A 53 28.66 -7.45 -28.19
C SER A 53 27.21 -7.90 -27.90
N ARG A 54 26.93 -9.19 -28.16
CA ARG A 54 25.66 -9.86 -27.88
C ARG A 54 25.28 -9.93 -26.41
N THR A 55 26.17 -10.34 -25.49
CA THR A 55 25.81 -10.44 -24.05
C THR A 55 25.58 -9.08 -23.42
N LYS A 56 26.32 -8.06 -23.87
CA LYS A 56 26.10 -6.67 -23.48
C LYS A 56 24.75 -6.14 -23.97
N GLN A 57 24.40 -6.40 -25.23
CA GLN A 57 23.11 -5.96 -25.79
C GLN A 57 21.93 -6.67 -25.11
N GLU A 58 22.02 -7.99 -24.89
CA GLU A 58 21.00 -8.75 -24.15
C GLU A 58 20.83 -8.23 -22.71
N PHE A 59 21.93 -7.81 -22.06
CA PHE A 59 21.87 -7.21 -20.74
C PHE A 59 21.21 -5.82 -20.76
N LEU A 60 21.56 -4.94 -21.70
CA LEU A 60 20.95 -3.62 -21.84
C LEU A 60 19.45 -3.75 -22.09
N GLN A 61 19.06 -4.65 -22.98
CA GLN A 61 17.65 -4.95 -23.30
C GLN A 61 16.86 -5.41 -22.07
N LYS A 62 17.46 -6.20 -21.17
CA LYS A 62 16.80 -6.59 -19.89
C LYS A 62 16.53 -5.43 -18.93
N HIS A 63 17.22 -4.30 -19.10
CA HIS A 63 17.06 -3.13 -18.23
C HIS A 63 16.17 -2.05 -18.85
N ILE A 64 15.80 -2.19 -20.13
CA ILE A 64 14.82 -1.31 -20.78
C ILE A 64 13.45 -1.56 -20.14
N ASN A 65 12.80 -0.48 -19.73
CA ASN A 65 11.46 -0.50 -19.15
C ASN A 65 10.76 0.83 -19.46
N PRO A 66 9.57 0.84 -20.08
CA PRO A 66 8.87 -0.33 -20.62
C PRO A 66 9.60 -0.92 -21.84
N THR A 67 9.31 -2.17 -22.16
CA THR A 67 9.81 -2.84 -23.37
C THR A 67 9.27 -2.18 -24.64
N ASP A 68 9.94 -2.33 -25.78
CA ASP A 68 9.50 -1.71 -27.05
C ASP A 68 8.08 -2.11 -27.46
N ALA A 69 7.69 -3.36 -27.19
CA ALA A 69 6.33 -3.84 -27.44
C ALA A 69 5.30 -3.13 -26.55
N GLU A 70 5.60 -2.94 -25.26
CA GLU A 70 4.76 -2.17 -24.35
C GLU A 70 4.70 -0.70 -24.74
N VAL A 71 5.83 -0.10 -25.16
CA VAL A 71 5.89 1.27 -25.68
C VAL A 71 4.95 1.42 -26.87
N LEU A 72 4.95 0.47 -27.82
CA LEU A 72 4.07 0.53 -28.99
C LEU A 72 2.58 0.52 -28.59
N LEU A 73 2.19 -0.36 -27.67
CA LEU A 73 0.82 -0.42 -27.13
C LEU A 73 0.45 0.86 -26.37
N LEU A 74 1.38 1.40 -25.59
CA LEU A 74 1.17 2.63 -24.84
C LEU A 74 1.07 3.85 -25.78
N LYS A 75 1.85 3.92 -26.85
CA LYS A 75 1.77 5.01 -27.85
C LYS A 75 0.45 4.98 -28.62
N GLN A 76 -0.03 3.78 -28.97
CA GLN A 76 -1.37 3.63 -29.56
C GLN A 76 -2.46 4.15 -28.63
N ARG A 77 -2.30 3.93 -27.31
CA ARG A 77 -3.27 4.38 -26.30
C ARG A 77 -3.12 5.85 -25.93
N PHE A 78 -1.90 6.39 -25.90
CA PHE A 78 -1.56 7.71 -25.36
C PHE A 78 -0.65 8.49 -26.32
N ALA A 79 -1.13 8.76 -27.53
CA ALA A 79 -0.35 9.43 -28.58
C ALA A 79 0.33 10.74 -28.12
N ASN A 80 -0.33 11.51 -27.24
CA ASN A 80 0.16 12.78 -26.71
C ASN A 80 0.38 12.75 -25.19
N ALA A 81 1.03 11.70 -24.67
CA ALA A 81 1.16 11.46 -23.23
C ALA A 81 1.68 12.66 -22.41
N ARG A 82 2.70 13.36 -22.90
CA ARG A 82 3.23 14.55 -22.22
C ARG A 82 2.19 15.66 -22.11
N GLN A 83 1.56 16.01 -23.23
CA GLN A 83 0.51 17.03 -23.27
C GLN A 83 -0.67 16.66 -22.36
N LEU A 84 -1.01 15.37 -22.27
CA LEU A 84 -2.08 14.88 -21.41
C LEU A 84 -1.76 15.11 -19.93
N VAL A 85 -0.54 14.76 -19.48
CA VAL A 85 -0.06 15.05 -18.12
C VAL A 85 0.00 16.55 -17.86
N ASP A 86 0.54 17.33 -18.79
CA ASP A 86 0.66 18.78 -18.64
C ASP A 86 -0.72 19.45 -18.56
N THR A 87 -1.69 19.01 -19.36
CA THR A 87 -3.07 19.53 -19.34
C THR A 87 -3.77 19.19 -18.03
N LEU A 88 -3.60 17.97 -17.52
CA LEU A 88 -4.16 17.54 -16.23
C LEU A 88 -3.58 18.35 -15.05
N TYR A 89 -2.27 18.62 -15.07
CA TYR A 89 -1.61 19.29 -13.94
C TYR A 89 -1.54 20.81 -14.08
N ARG A 90 -1.84 21.40 -15.24
CA ARG A 90 -1.82 22.86 -15.43
C ARG A 90 -2.65 23.63 -14.40
N PRO A 91 -3.93 23.29 -14.11
CA PRO A 91 -4.70 24.02 -13.10
C PRO A 91 -4.10 23.92 -11.69
N ILE A 92 -3.45 22.78 -11.40
CA ILE A 92 -2.80 22.54 -10.10
C ILE A 92 -1.50 23.36 -10.00
N ALA A 93 -0.72 23.40 -11.08
CA ALA A 93 0.53 24.14 -11.20
C ALA A 93 0.32 25.65 -11.02
N GLU A 94 -0.69 26.20 -11.68
CA GLU A 94 -1.02 27.65 -11.65
C GLU A 94 -1.32 28.15 -10.23
N ALA A 95 -1.82 27.29 -9.35
CA ALA A 95 -2.08 27.68 -7.97
C ALA A 95 -1.03 27.22 -6.97
N ASP A 96 -0.28 26.16 -7.25
CA ASP A 96 0.70 25.61 -6.30
C ASP A 96 1.84 24.95 -7.07
N GLU A 97 2.89 25.73 -7.34
CA GLU A 97 4.10 25.29 -8.05
C GLU A 97 4.74 24.05 -7.41
N VAL A 98 4.55 23.85 -6.09
CA VAL A 98 5.08 22.69 -5.36
C VAL A 98 4.39 21.40 -5.79
N LYS A 99 3.24 21.45 -6.45
CA LYS A 99 2.47 20.27 -6.86
C LYS A 99 2.72 19.84 -8.32
N VAL A 100 3.63 20.49 -9.03
CA VAL A 100 3.97 20.16 -10.42
C VAL A 100 4.78 18.85 -10.49
N PRO A 101 4.53 17.98 -11.49
CA PRO A 101 5.37 16.80 -11.71
C PRO A 101 6.84 17.18 -11.99
N LEU A 102 7.76 16.58 -11.25
CA LEU A 102 9.20 16.83 -11.39
C LEU A 102 9.85 15.74 -12.26
N LEU A 103 10.38 16.14 -13.42
CA LEU A 103 11.14 15.26 -14.30
C LEU A 103 12.64 15.33 -13.95
N GLN A 104 13.27 14.17 -13.78
CA GLN A 104 14.70 14.02 -13.52
C GLN A 104 15.31 12.99 -14.46
N HIS A 105 16.55 13.23 -14.89
CA HIS A 105 17.32 12.30 -15.71
C HIS A 105 18.56 11.83 -14.98
N PHE A 106 18.89 10.55 -15.13
CA PHE A 106 20.10 9.97 -14.60
C PHE A 106 20.78 9.16 -15.70
N SER A 107 22.03 9.51 -16.02
CA SER A 107 22.87 8.66 -16.87
C SER A 107 23.33 7.44 -16.08
N GLN A 108 23.20 6.26 -16.68
CA GLN A 108 23.65 4.98 -16.14
C GLN A 108 24.63 4.32 -17.09
N MET A 109 25.50 3.46 -16.56
CA MET A 109 26.46 2.67 -17.35
C MET A 109 27.30 3.53 -18.31
N ASN A 110 27.87 4.63 -17.81
CA ASN A 110 28.68 5.57 -18.58
C ASN A 110 27.98 6.13 -19.82
N GLY A 111 26.69 6.48 -19.71
CA GLY A 111 25.93 7.08 -20.82
C GLY A 111 25.27 6.08 -21.77
N GLN A 112 25.37 4.77 -21.50
CA GLN A 112 24.72 3.76 -22.35
C GLN A 112 23.23 3.60 -22.08
N LEU A 113 22.78 3.96 -20.87
CA LEU A 113 21.37 3.98 -20.51
C LEU A 113 21.01 5.30 -19.85
N TRP A 114 19.80 5.75 -20.12
CA TRP A 114 19.18 6.91 -19.50
C TRP A 114 17.97 6.48 -18.72
N LYS A 115 17.96 6.87 -17.45
CA LYS A 115 16.83 6.68 -16.55
C LYS A 115 16.10 8.00 -16.39
N ALA A 116 14.89 8.08 -16.94
CA ALA A 116 13.98 9.19 -16.70
C ALA A 116 13.08 8.86 -15.51
N ARG A 117 12.89 9.82 -14.61
CA ARG A 117 12.01 9.70 -13.44
C ARG A 117 11.05 10.87 -13.41
N LEU A 118 9.76 10.58 -13.37
CA LEU A 118 8.71 11.57 -13.16
C LEU A 118 8.13 11.41 -11.76
N GLN A 119 8.25 12.43 -10.93
CA GLN A 119 7.78 12.43 -9.55
C GLN A 119 6.58 13.35 -9.40
N PHE A 120 5.46 12.81 -8.94
CA PHE A 120 4.27 13.57 -8.58
C PHE A 120 4.26 13.81 -7.08
N LEU A 121 3.96 15.04 -6.67
CA LEU A 121 3.83 15.43 -5.26
C LEU A 121 2.38 15.48 -4.79
N TRP A 122 1.43 15.45 -5.72
CA TRP A 122 -0.01 15.45 -5.48
C TRP A 122 -0.70 14.45 -6.42
N PRO A 123 -1.84 13.83 -6.04
CA PRO A 123 -2.45 13.87 -4.70
C PRO A 123 -1.75 12.99 -3.68
N ILE A 124 -0.97 12.02 -4.15
CA ILE A 124 -0.14 11.14 -3.34
C ILE A 124 1.26 11.19 -3.93
N LYS A 125 2.29 11.23 -3.08
CA LYS A 125 3.69 11.21 -3.54
C LYS A 125 3.97 9.88 -4.25
N MET A 126 4.11 9.94 -5.58
CA MET A 126 4.33 8.78 -6.44
C MET A 126 5.46 9.06 -7.42
N ARG A 127 6.09 7.99 -7.91
CA ARG A 127 7.24 8.06 -8.81
C ARG A 127 7.05 7.05 -9.93
N VAL A 128 7.21 7.50 -11.17
CA VAL A 128 7.25 6.69 -12.38
C VAL A 128 8.66 6.76 -12.93
N THR A 129 9.16 5.66 -13.48
CA THR A 129 10.53 5.58 -13.97
C THR A 129 10.55 4.77 -15.25
N ALA A 130 11.23 5.29 -16.25
CA ALA A 130 11.53 4.58 -17.49
C ALA A 130 13.04 4.57 -17.73
N VAL A 131 13.51 3.53 -18.41
CA VAL A 131 14.93 3.34 -18.76
C VAL A 131 15.00 2.99 -20.25
N HIS A 132 15.85 3.70 -20.99
CA HIS A 132 16.09 3.48 -22.41
C HIS A 132 17.53 3.87 -22.78
N GLU A 133 18.04 3.42 -23.93
CA GLU A 133 19.39 3.78 -24.42
C GLU A 133 19.50 5.25 -24.84
N ASP A 134 18.37 5.85 -25.21
CA ASP A 134 18.23 7.26 -25.58
C ASP A 134 17.47 8.06 -24.51
N GLN A 135 17.96 9.26 -24.20
CA GLN A 135 17.38 10.14 -23.16
C GLN A 135 15.99 10.66 -23.54
N ALA A 136 15.77 11.00 -24.80
CA ALA A 136 14.48 11.52 -25.26
C ALA A 136 13.42 10.42 -25.23
N THR A 137 13.74 9.21 -25.70
CA THR A 137 12.86 8.04 -25.59
C THR A 137 12.60 7.66 -24.14
N ALA A 138 13.61 7.68 -23.25
CA ALA A 138 13.36 7.45 -21.81
C ALA A 138 12.37 8.47 -21.24
N THR A 139 12.47 9.72 -21.68
CA THR A 139 11.54 10.80 -21.29
C THR A 139 10.13 10.53 -21.81
N GLU A 140 9.98 10.20 -23.08
CA GLU A 140 8.68 9.84 -23.66
C GLU A 140 8.05 8.65 -22.93
N ASN A 141 8.83 7.59 -22.70
CA ASN A 141 8.41 6.38 -22.02
C ASN A 141 7.95 6.64 -20.58
N VAL A 142 8.59 7.54 -19.83
CA VAL A 142 8.14 7.86 -18.46
C VAL A 142 6.78 8.56 -18.45
N TYR A 143 6.48 9.37 -19.47
CA TYR A 143 5.14 9.98 -19.62
C TYR A 143 4.09 8.95 -20.04
N LEU A 144 4.41 8.01 -20.92
CA LEU A 144 3.51 6.91 -21.29
C LEU A 144 3.10 6.07 -20.06
N LEU A 145 4.09 5.65 -19.26
CA LEU A 145 3.84 4.94 -18.01
C LEU A 145 3.05 5.79 -17.00
N ALA A 146 3.31 7.10 -16.94
CA ALA A 146 2.57 8.00 -16.08
C ALA A 146 1.10 8.13 -16.48
N CYS A 147 0.79 8.20 -17.78
CA CYS A 147 -0.59 8.20 -18.26
C CYS A 147 -1.33 6.91 -17.89
N CYS A 148 -0.65 5.75 -17.97
CA CYS A 148 -1.23 4.49 -17.50
C CYS A 148 -1.60 4.57 -16.02
N LEU A 149 -0.66 5.01 -15.18
CA LEU A 149 -0.89 5.16 -13.74
C LEU A 149 -2.02 6.16 -13.44
N LEU A 150 -2.03 7.32 -14.09
CA LEU A 150 -3.03 8.37 -13.90
C LEU A 150 -4.43 7.92 -14.37
N GLN A 151 -4.52 7.11 -15.43
CA GLN A 151 -5.78 6.47 -15.85
C GLN A 151 -6.28 5.46 -14.82
N ASP A 152 -5.38 4.64 -14.26
CA ASP A 152 -5.73 3.71 -13.17
C ASP A 152 -6.12 4.47 -11.89
N MET A 153 -5.64 5.71 -11.72
CA MET A 153 -6.11 6.63 -10.67
C MET A 153 -7.45 7.29 -10.97
N GLY A 154 -7.95 7.19 -12.20
CA GLY A 154 -9.16 7.85 -12.66
C GLY A 154 -9.01 9.32 -13.03
N PHE A 155 -7.78 9.81 -13.22
CA PHE A 155 -7.52 11.19 -13.67
C PHE A 155 -7.48 11.34 -15.19
N ILE A 156 -7.43 10.22 -15.91
CA ILE A 156 -7.56 10.16 -17.36
C ILE A 156 -8.74 9.25 -17.67
N GLN A 157 -9.61 9.69 -18.57
CA GLN A 157 -10.75 8.95 -19.10
C GLN A 157 -10.59 8.75 -20.62
N VAL A 158 -11.44 7.91 -21.21
CA VAL A 158 -11.57 7.81 -22.66
C VAL A 158 -12.66 8.78 -23.10
N GLY A 159 -12.35 9.68 -24.03
CA GLY A 159 -13.30 10.65 -24.56
C GLY A 159 -14.42 9.96 -25.33
N GLU A 160 -15.67 10.31 -25.03
CA GLU A 160 -16.85 9.63 -25.57
C GLU A 160 -16.94 9.69 -27.10
N ASN A 161 -16.53 10.82 -27.69
CA ASN A 161 -16.63 11.05 -29.13
C ASN A 161 -15.35 10.70 -29.89
N THR A 162 -14.20 10.77 -29.24
CA THR A 162 -12.89 10.62 -29.90
C THR A 162 -12.26 9.26 -29.67
N ASN A 163 -12.70 8.52 -28.64
CA ASN A 163 -12.01 7.35 -28.11
C ASN A 163 -10.54 7.64 -27.71
N GLU A 164 -10.18 8.91 -27.58
CA GLU A 164 -8.84 9.36 -27.20
C GLU A 164 -8.79 9.60 -25.69
N PRO A 165 -7.63 9.38 -25.05
CA PRO A 165 -7.48 9.68 -23.62
C PRO A 165 -7.53 11.19 -23.39
N VAL A 166 -8.43 11.61 -22.49
CA VAL A 166 -8.56 13.02 -22.08
C VAL A 166 -8.48 13.13 -20.56
N PRO A 167 -8.06 14.29 -20.00
CA PRO A 167 -8.10 14.49 -18.56
C PRO A 167 -9.54 14.33 -18.04
N MET A 168 -9.65 13.82 -16.82
CA MET A 168 -10.93 13.75 -16.12
C MET A 168 -11.45 15.16 -15.86
N VAL A 169 -12.67 15.44 -16.32
CA VAL A 169 -13.33 16.73 -16.12
C VAL A 169 -14.40 16.61 -15.03
N PRO A 170 -14.65 17.68 -14.25
CA PRO A 170 -15.68 17.69 -13.20
C PRO A 170 -17.06 17.18 -13.65
N ASN A 171 -17.51 17.58 -14.84
CA ASN A 171 -18.83 17.22 -15.36
C ASN A 171 -19.02 15.70 -15.48
N LYS A 172 -17.97 14.97 -15.88
CA LYS A 172 -18.06 13.51 -15.96
C LYS A 172 -18.30 12.87 -14.59
N LEU A 173 -17.66 13.39 -13.54
CA LEU A 173 -17.91 12.88 -12.19
C LEU A 173 -19.34 13.19 -11.76
N ILE A 174 -19.87 14.38 -12.10
CA ILE A 174 -21.28 14.71 -11.84
C ILE A 174 -22.20 13.70 -12.52
N GLU A 175 -21.98 13.37 -13.80
CA GLU A 175 -22.76 12.34 -14.51
C GLU A 175 -22.67 10.97 -13.85
N ILE A 176 -21.48 10.57 -13.36
CA ILE A 176 -21.29 9.32 -12.61
C ILE A 176 -22.10 9.33 -11.31
N LEU A 177 -22.07 10.45 -10.60
CA LEU A 177 -22.79 10.63 -9.34
C LEU A 177 -24.31 10.62 -9.55
N GLU A 178 -24.80 11.28 -10.58
CA GLU A 178 -26.21 11.26 -11.00
C GLU A 178 -26.64 9.86 -11.42
N SER A 179 -25.78 9.13 -12.14
CA SER A 179 -26.02 7.72 -12.50
C SER A 179 -26.11 6.84 -11.26
N LEU A 180 -25.24 7.06 -10.26
CA LEU A 180 -25.30 6.37 -8.97
C LEU A 180 -26.59 6.71 -8.21
N GLN A 181 -27.02 7.97 -8.20
CA GLN A 181 -28.29 8.38 -7.60
C GLN A 181 -29.51 7.75 -8.28
N SER A 182 -29.51 7.73 -9.61
CA SER A 182 -30.55 7.07 -10.40
C SER A 182 -30.61 5.57 -10.10
N ILE A 183 -29.44 4.93 -10.01
CA ILE A 183 -29.33 3.54 -9.57
C ILE A 183 -29.90 3.37 -8.16
N GLN A 184 -29.53 4.23 -7.20
CA GLN A 184 -30.02 4.16 -5.82
C GLN A 184 -31.54 4.25 -5.77
N ALA A 185 -32.15 5.15 -6.55
CA ALA A 185 -33.60 5.31 -6.64
C ALA A 185 -34.31 4.08 -7.23
N SER A 186 -33.66 3.36 -8.14
CA SER A 186 -34.20 2.14 -8.76
C SER A 186 -34.16 0.89 -7.85
N VAL A 187 -33.31 0.90 -6.82
CA VAL A 187 -33.18 -0.21 -5.87
C VAL A 187 -34.26 -0.09 -4.79
N HIS A 188 -35.46 -0.61 -5.08
CA HIS A 188 -36.67 -0.62 -4.21
C HIS A 188 -36.53 -1.33 -2.85
N ILE A 189 -35.34 -1.75 -2.43
CA ILE A 189 -35.12 -2.58 -1.22
C ILE A 189 -34.61 -1.75 -0.03
N LEU A 190 -34.26 -0.48 -0.23
CA LEU A 190 -33.84 0.37 0.89
C LEU A 190 -35.07 0.77 1.74
N PRO A 191 -35.05 0.55 3.07
CA PRO A 191 -36.12 1.00 3.95
C PRO A 191 -36.36 2.51 3.78
N GLN A 192 -37.63 2.93 3.71
CA GLN A 192 -38.12 4.32 3.56
C GLN A 192 -37.54 5.35 4.56
N ARG A 193 -36.66 4.96 5.49
CA ARG A 193 -36.07 5.84 6.51
C ARG A 193 -34.84 6.64 6.06
N LEU A 194 -34.33 6.45 4.84
CA LEU A 194 -33.17 7.21 4.31
C LEU A 194 -33.54 8.36 3.37
N GLU A 195 -34.82 8.72 3.26
CA GLU A 195 -35.39 9.47 2.13
C GLU A 195 -35.09 10.98 2.01
N THR A 196 -34.21 11.62 2.80
CA THR A 196 -34.14 13.10 2.75
C THR A 196 -32.77 13.78 2.71
N SER A 197 -31.65 13.07 2.83
CA SER A 197 -30.33 13.69 2.60
C SER A 197 -29.78 13.29 1.24
N SER A 198 -29.47 14.26 0.37
CA SER A 198 -28.75 14.01 -0.88
C SER A 198 -27.57 13.08 -0.61
N SER A 199 -27.44 12.01 -1.41
CA SER A 199 -26.39 10.99 -1.20
C SER A 199 -24.98 11.55 -1.31
N ILE A 200 -24.86 12.77 -1.85
CA ILE A 200 -23.63 13.55 -1.91
C ILE A 200 -23.92 14.92 -1.31
N LYS A 201 -23.04 15.34 -0.40
CA LYS A 201 -23.02 16.69 0.16
C LYS A 201 -21.66 17.30 -0.14
N ILE A 202 -21.65 18.39 -0.87
CA ILE A 202 -20.44 19.19 -1.08
C ILE A 202 -20.52 20.41 -0.16
N THR A 203 -19.51 20.58 0.68
CA THR A 203 -19.36 21.77 1.53
C THR A 203 -18.07 22.49 1.17
N ASN A 204 -18.07 23.81 1.32
CA ASN A 204 -16.86 24.61 1.20
C ASN A 204 -16.71 25.52 2.41
N SER A 205 -15.48 25.81 2.77
CA SER A 205 -15.14 26.76 3.83
C SER A 205 -13.84 27.46 3.49
N LEU A 206 -13.74 28.74 3.83
CA LEU A 206 -12.48 29.46 3.79
C LEU A 206 -11.75 29.22 5.11
N LYS A 207 -10.57 28.60 5.07
CA LYS A 207 -9.72 28.43 6.26
C LYS A 207 -8.54 29.39 6.20
N ASN A 208 -8.34 30.12 7.30
CA ASN A 208 -7.16 30.92 7.50
C ASN A 208 -6.04 30.00 8.03
N THR A 209 -4.99 29.80 7.25
CA THR A 209 -3.81 29.01 7.63
C THR A 209 -2.58 29.91 7.68
N ASN A 210 -1.53 29.51 8.42
CA ASN A 210 -0.37 30.35 8.75
C ASN A 210 0.42 30.94 7.56
N ASP A 211 0.21 30.44 6.34
CA ASP A 211 0.71 31.10 5.13
C ASP A 211 -0.35 32.04 4.53
N LYS A 212 -1.54 31.52 4.21
CA LYS A 212 -2.50 32.10 3.25
C LYS A 212 -3.94 31.68 3.56
N ASN A 213 -4.90 32.49 3.11
CA ASN A 213 -6.30 32.06 2.97
C ASN A 213 -6.38 30.90 1.97
N LYS A 214 -6.89 29.75 2.40
CA LYS A 214 -7.09 28.57 1.54
C LYS A 214 -8.55 28.16 1.56
N TRP A 215 -9.09 27.88 0.39
CA TRP A 215 -10.38 27.25 0.23
C TRP A 215 -10.25 25.77 0.54
N VAL A 216 -11.16 25.26 1.37
CA VAL A 216 -11.32 23.84 1.65
C VAL A 216 -12.66 23.41 1.10
N ALA A 217 -12.65 22.48 0.16
CA ALA A 217 -13.84 21.86 -0.39
C ALA A 217 -13.88 20.39 0.08
N THR A 218 -15.03 19.95 0.58
CA THR A 218 -15.24 18.60 1.09
C THR A 218 -16.46 17.98 0.39
N MET A 219 -16.32 16.74 -0.07
CA MET A 219 -17.39 15.93 -0.63
C MET A 219 -17.62 14.74 0.29
N ASP A 220 -18.80 14.70 0.90
CA ASP A 220 -19.28 13.57 1.67
C ASP A 220 -20.23 12.76 0.78
N VAL A 221 -19.86 11.52 0.49
CA VAL A 221 -20.67 10.56 -0.25
C VAL A 221 -21.19 9.56 0.77
N SER A 222 -22.50 9.44 0.94
CA SER A 222 -23.12 8.50 1.89
C SER A 222 -23.52 7.16 1.25
N TRP A 223 -23.58 7.12 -0.09
CA TRP A 223 -23.94 5.94 -0.86
C TRP A 223 -23.15 5.94 -2.18
N PRO A 224 -22.67 4.79 -2.69
CA PRO A 224 -22.91 3.41 -2.21
C PRO A 224 -22.12 2.97 -0.97
N GLU A 225 -20.97 3.57 -0.72
CA GLU A 225 -20.16 3.34 0.47
C GLU A 225 -19.83 4.71 1.07
N PRO A 226 -20.12 4.95 2.36
CA PRO A 226 -19.83 6.23 2.97
C PRO A 226 -18.34 6.57 2.90
N PHE A 227 -17.99 7.70 2.29
CA PHE A 227 -16.64 8.25 2.34
C PHE A 227 -16.67 9.78 2.29
N SER A 228 -15.61 10.39 2.80
CA SER A 228 -15.38 11.82 2.69
C SER A 228 -14.05 12.07 2.00
N VAL A 229 -14.03 13.03 1.09
CA VAL A 229 -12.83 13.55 0.42
C VAL A 229 -12.76 15.04 0.67
N SER A 230 -11.58 15.56 0.98
CA SER A 230 -11.36 17.00 1.07
C SER A 230 -10.17 17.43 0.23
N ALA A 231 -10.27 18.63 -0.34
CA ALA A 231 -9.23 19.28 -1.11
C ALA A 231 -9.00 20.70 -0.60
N THR A 232 -7.76 21.17 -0.71
CA THR A 232 -7.37 22.52 -0.27
C THR A 232 -6.59 23.24 -1.36
N ALA A 233 -7.00 24.47 -1.68
CA ALA A 233 -6.41 25.26 -2.76
C ALA A 233 -6.49 26.77 -2.51
N LYS A 234 -5.79 27.56 -3.32
CA LYS A 234 -5.80 29.03 -3.24
C LYS A 234 -7.10 29.65 -3.78
N SER A 235 -7.80 28.96 -4.68
CA SER A 235 -9.11 29.35 -5.22
C SER A 235 -10.15 28.26 -4.99
N LEU A 236 -11.43 28.65 -4.97
CA LEU A 236 -12.54 27.72 -4.83
C LEU A 236 -12.63 26.77 -6.03
N ASP A 237 -12.48 27.28 -7.26
CA ASP A 237 -12.52 26.47 -8.49
C ASP A 237 -11.46 25.37 -8.49
N LEU A 238 -10.24 25.69 -8.03
CA LEU A 238 -9.20 24.67 -7.92
C LEU A 238 -9.47 23.70 -6.77
N ALA A 239 -10.01 24.16 -5.64
CA ALA A 239 -10.40 23.27 -4.56
C ALA A 239 -11.44 22.26 -5.07
N TYR A 240 -12.40 22.70 -5.87
CA TYR A 240 -13.34 21.81 -6.55
C TYR A 240 -12.68 20.89 -7.56
N TYR A 241 -11.82 21.41 -8.45
CA TYR A 241 -11.10 20.57 -9.41
C TYR A 241 -10.31 19.44 -8.72
N GLN A 242 -9.54 19.76 -7.68
CA GLN A 242 -8.82 18.79 -6.88
C GLN A 242 -9.76 17.83 -6.14
N LEU A 243 -10.87 18.32 -5.60
CA LEU A 243 -11.89 17.50 -4.95
C LEU A 243 -12.47 16.47 -5.91
N TYR A 244 -12.83 16.88 -7.14
CA TYR A 244 -13.37 15.98 -8.14
C TYR A 244 -12.37 14.89 -8.55
N LEU A 245 -11.11 15.25 -8.79
CA LEU A 245 -10.06 14.26 -9.07
C LEU A 245 -9.91 13.26 -7.91
N LEU A 246 -9.79 13.75 -6.68
CA LEU A 246 -9.67 12.90 -5.50
C LEU A 246 -10.89 11.98 -5.30
N SER A 247 -12.10 12.48 -5.57
CA SER A 247 -13.33 11.68 -5.55
C SER A 247 -13.31 10.60 -6.62
N CYS A 248 -12.90 10.90 -7.85
CA CYS A 248 -12.72 9.89 -8.91
C CYS A 248 -11.75 8.80 -8.49
N MET A 249 -10.62 9.19 -7.90
CA MET A 249 -9.66 8.25 -7.33
C MET A 249 -10.29 7.38 -6.25
N LYS A 250 -11.14 7.95 -5.39
CA LYS A 250 -11.83 7.19 -4.35
C LYS A 250 -12.81 6.18 -4.96
N PHE A 251 -13.62 6.58 -5.95
CA PHE A 251 -14.50 5.66 -6.67
C PHE A 251 -13.75 4.54 -7.41
N LYS A 252 -12.59 4.82 -8.00
CA LYS A 252 -11.67 3.79 -8.56
C LYS A 252 -11.25 2.79 -7.49
N THR A 253 -10.76 3.28 -6.36
CA THR A 253 -10.27 2.40 -5.28
C THR A 253 -11.36 1.51 -4.68
N LEU A 254 -12.60 1.98 -4.69
CA LEU A 254 -13.77 1.20 -4.25
C LEU A 254 -14.30 0.25 -5.34
N GLY A 255 -13.68 0.24 -6.52
CA GLY A 255 -14.05 -0.65 -7.63
C GLY A 255 -15.37 -0.29 -8.30
N TYR A 256 -15.83 0.96 -8.17
CA TYR A 256 -17.04 1.45 -8.81
C TYR A 256 -16.80 1.91 -10.25
N LEU A 257 -15.58 2.34 -10.56
CA LEU A 257 -15.21 2.81 -11.89
C LEU A 257 -14.31 1.82 -12.61
N SER A 258 -14.55 1.69 -13.92
CA SER A 258 -13.73 0.96 -14.88
C SER A 258 -12.40 1.67 -15.10
N ARG A 259 -11.56 1.12 -15.97
CA ARG A 259 -10.35 1.81 -16.40
C ARG A 259 -10.67 3.07 -17.20
N GLU A 260 -11.80 3.08 -17.89
CA GLU A 260 -12.30 4.15 -18.74
C GLU A 260 -13.10 5.23 -17.98
N ASN A 261 -13.16 5.15 -16.64
CA ASN A 261 -13.98 6.02 -15.78
C ASN A 261 -15.49 5.88 -16.00
N THR A 262 -15.94 4.73 -16.49
CA THR A 262 -17.37 4.37 -16.56
C THR A 262 -17.77 3.54 -15.34
N LEU A 263 -19.03 3.59 -14.94
CA LEU A 263 -19.51 2.69 -13.88
C LEU A 263 -19.34 1.23 -14.31
N MET A 264 -18.71 0.43 -13.47
CA MET A 264 -18.43 -0.98 -13.80
C MET A 264 -19.74 -1.76 -14.00
N PRO A 265 -19.85 -2.58 -15.07
CA PRO A 265 -20.94 -3.53 -15.21
C PRO A 265 -20.99 -4.44 -13.98
N GLY A 266 -22.14 -4.51 -13.33
CA GLY A 266 -22.31 -5.26 -12.08
C GLY A 266 -21.99 -4.48 -10.80
N VAL A 267 -21.71 -3.17 -10.85
CA VAL A 267 -21.79 -2.31 -9.64
C VAL A 267 -23.16 -2.49 -9.00
N LEU A 268 -24.24 -2.44 -9.78
CA LEU A 268 -25.59 -2.77 -9.33
C LEU A 268 -25.69 -4.14 -8.63
N MET A 269 -25.08 -5.20 -9.20
CA MET A 269 -25.11 -6.52 -8.56
C MET A 269 -24.29 -6.56 -7.27
N ARG A 270 -23.11 -5.91 -7.23
CA ARG A 270 -22.30 -5.80 -6.01
C ARG A 270 -23.03 -5.00 -4.95
N LEU A 271 -23.65 -3.88 -5.32
CA LEU A 271 -24.44 -3.07 -4.40
C LEU A 271 -25.68 -3.82 -3.94
N ASN A 272 -26.40 -4.52 -4.80
CA ASN A 272 -27.53 -5.35 -4.38
C ASN A 272 -27.12 -6.56 -3.55
N ARG A 273 -25.90 -7.08 -3.72
CA ARG A 273 -25.37 -8.16 -2.87
C ARG A 273 -24.84 -7.62 -1.53
N ASP A 274 -24.18 -6.48 -1.56
CA ASP A 274 -23.41 -5.96 -0.45
C ASP A 274 -24.22 -4.99 0.42
N VAL A 275 -25.24 -4.29 -0.11
CA VAL A 275 -26.12 -3.39 0.66
C VAL A 275 -26.97 -4.17 1.66
N PRO A 276 -27.63 -5.29 1.29
CA PRO A 276 -28.26 -6.17 2.27
C PRO A 276 -27.22 -6.73 3.25
N LYS A 277 -26.03 -7.16 2.78
CA LYS A 277 -24.97 -7.71 3.63
C LYS A 277 -24.31 -6.72 4.59
N ARG A 278 -24.36 -5.41 4.30
CA ARG A 278 -23.80 -4.33 5.15
C ARG A 278 -24.84 -3.77 6.11
N LEU A 279 -26.12 -3.81 5.75
CA LEU A 279 -27.25 -3.52 6.65
C LEU A 279 -27.65 -4.73 7.49
N THR A 280 -27.28 -5.94 7.08
CA THR A 280 -27.34 -7.09 7.98
C THR A 280 -26.32 -6.87 9.09
N SER A 281 -26.82 -6.69 10.30
CA SER A 281 -26.02 -6.66 11.53
C SER A 281 -24.93 -7.74 11.50
N ALA A 282 -23.80 -7.49 12.18
CA ALA A 282 -22.72 -8.47 12.36
C ALA A 282 -23.23 -9.89 12.69
N LYS A 283 -24.40 -9.97 13.34
CA LYS A 283 -25.17 -11.20 13.58
C LYS A 283 -25.49 -12.00 12.31
N ASN A 284 -26.03 -11.41 11.24
CA ASN A 284 -26.40 -12.21 10.07
C ASN A 284 -25.17 -12.59 9.23
N GLN A 285 -24.12 -11.75 9.21
CA GLN A 285 -22.84 -12.15 8.59
C GLN A 285 -22.21 -13.32 9.35
N ARG A 286 -22.28 -13.30 10.68
CA ARG A 286 -21.87 -14.41 11.54
C ARG A 286 -22.69 -15.68 11.25
N GLU A 287 -24.01 -15.58 11.13
CA GLU A 287 -24.89 -16.70 10.80
C GLU A 287 -24.65 -17.24 9.38
N GLU A 288 -24.51 -16.38 8.36
CA GLU A 288 -24.25 -16.75 6.97
C GLU A 288 -22.88 -17.45 6.83
N PHE A 289 -21.85 -16.90 7.46
CA PHE A 289 -20.51 -17.49 7.40
C PHE A 289 -20.46 -18.84 8.12
N ASN A 290 -21.23 -18.98 9.21
CA ASN A 290 -21.30 -20.15 10.09
C ASN A 290 -19.89 -20.59 10.53
N PRO A 291 -19.19 -19.78 11.34
CA PRO A 291 -17.81 -20.07 11.74
C PRO A 291 -17.70 -21.28 12.66
N ASP A 292 -16.57 -21.98 12.56
CA ASP A 292 -16.15 -22.95 13.56
C ASP A 292 -15.51 -22.29 14.78
N TYR A 293 -14.85 -21.15 14.54
CA TYR A 293 -14.19 -20.34 15.56
C TYR A 293 -14.46 -18.86 15.36
N GLU A 294 -14.61 -18.17 16.48
CA GLU A 294 -14.70 -16.71 16.52
C GLU A 294 -13.53 -16.15 17.29
N MET A 295 -12.83 -15.20 16.68
CA MET A 295 -11.60 -14.63 17.23
C MET A 295 -11.73 -13.12 17.33
N TYR A 296 -11.47 -12.57 18.51
CA TYR A 296 -11.48 -11.14 18.75
C TYR A 296 -10.05 -10.68 18.97
N VAL A 297 -9.66 -9.62 18.28
CA VAL A 297 -8.27 -9.12 18.27
C VAL A 297 -8.25 -7.63 18.50
N ASP A 298 -7.18 -7.16 19.15
CA ASP A 298 -6.94 -5.73 19.39
C ASP A 298 -5.45 -5.45 19.60
N ALA A 299 -5.02 -4.22 19.30
CA ALA A 299 -3.69 -3.73 19.58
C ALA A 299 -3.71 -2.39 20.30
N SER A 300 -2.78 -2.21 21.24
CA SER A 300 -2.62 -0.95 21.96
C SER A 300 -1.19 -0.44 21.89
N ARG A 301 -0.92 0.67 22.58
CA ARG A 301 0.45 1.15 22.78
C ARG A 301 1.29 0.21 23.64
N VAL A 302 0.66 -0.61 24.48
CA VAL A 302 1.32 -1.50 25.47
C VAL A 302 1.67 -2.86 24.86
N GLY A 303 0.75 -3.43 24.10
CA GLY A 303 0.90 -4.76 23.51
C GLY A 303 -0.19 -5.08 22.52
N PHE A 304 -0.40 -6.38 22.32
CA PHE A 304 -1.49 -6.91 21.52
C PHE A 304 -2.17 -8.07 22.26
N GLY A 305 -3.43 -8.30 21.94
CA GLY A 305 -4.27 -9.27 22.62
C GLY A 305 -5.25 -9.93 21.68
N ALA A 306 -5.59 -11.17 21.98
CA ALA A 306 -6.66 -11.85 21.28
C ALA A 306 -7.30 -12.92 22.17
N TYR A 307 -8.59 -13.18 21.95
CA TYR A 307 -9.26 -14.36 22.50
C TYR A 307 -10.05 -15.10 21.42
N LEU A 308 -10.22 -16.40 21.65
CA LEU A 308 -10.80 -17.36 20.73
C LEU A 308 -11.96 -18.07 21.42
N LEU A 309 -13.16 -17.87 20.90
CA LEU A 309 -14.35 -18.62 21.25
C LEU A 309 -14.35 -19.94 20.47
N THR A 310 -14.63 -21.03 21.18
CA THR A 310 -14.75 -22.37 20.60
C THR A 310 -16.13 -22.93 20.88
N LYS A 311 -16.60 -23.88 20.07
CA LYS A 311 -17.90 -24.56 20.29
C LYS A 311 -17.93 -25.41 21.57
N GLU A 312 -16.78 -25.65 22.22
CA GLU A 312 -16.64 -26.45 23.44
C GLU A 312 -16.68 -25.60 24.73
N ASP A 313 -17.24 -24.38 24.67
CA ASP A 313 -17.36 -23.42 25.78
C ASP A 313 -16.04 -23.04 26.49
N ARG A 314 -14.89 -23.40 25.90
CA ARG A 314 -13.57 -22.99 26.40
C ARG A 314 -13.06 -21.80 25.61
N ILE A 315 -12.73 -20.71 26.33
CA ILE A 315 -12.19 -19.50 25.73
C ILE A 315 -10.67 -19.47 25.92
N HIS A 316 -9.96 -19.62 24.82
CA HIS A 316 -8.51 -19.47 24.79
C HIS A 316 -8.14 -18.02 24.57
N TRP A 317 -7.04 -17.56 25.16
CA TRP A 317 -6.60 -16.18 25.01
C TRP A 317 -5.08 -16.07 24.95
N LEU A 318 -4.61 -14.96 24.40
CA LEU A 318 -3.21 -14.54 24.40
C LEU A 318 -3.14 -13.04 24.69
N SER A 319 -2.03 -12.65 25.30
CA SER A 319 -1.67 -11.25 25.55
C SER A 319 -0.15 -11.23 25.62
N ASP A 320 0.48 -10.31 24.90
CA ASP A 320 1.93 -10.17 24.89
C ASP A 320 2.26 -8.68 24.77
N PRO A 321 3.11 -8.13 25.67
CA PRO A 321 3.56 -6.76 25.54
C PRO A 321 4.43 -6.61 24.29
N TRP A 322 4.47 -5.39 23.75
CA TRP A 322 5.54 -5.06 22.80
C TRP A 322 6.88 -5.21 23.52
N SER A 323 7.88 -5.78 22.86
CA SER A 323 9.21 -5.91 23.46
C SER A 323 9.73 -4.54 23.89
N LEU A 324 9.96 -4.36 25.20
CA LEU A 324 10.26 -3.10 25.92
C LEU A 324 11.40 -2.24 25.33
N HIS A 325 12.21 -2.77 24.42
CA HIS A 325 13.41 -2.10 23.89
C HIS A 325 13.21 -1.32 22.58
N LYS A 326 11.98 -1.15 22.05
CA LYS A 326 11.83 -0.79 20.62
C LYS A 326 10.71 0.18 20.23
N ARG A 327 10.00 0.82 21.15
CA ARG A 327 9.17 1.99 20.78
C ARG A 327 9.76 3.22 21.43
N ASP A 328 10.62 3.92 20.69
CA ASP A 328 10.87 5.32 21.02
C ASP A 328 9.50 6.02 21.00
N ASP A 329 9.15 6.67 22.11
CA ASP A 329 7.91 7.44 22.29
C ASP A 329 7.70 8.51 21.20
N THR A 330 8.75 8.82 20.42
CA THR A 330 8.73 9.77 19.31
C THR A 330 8.32 9.17 17.96
N SER A 331 8.25 7.84 17.80
CA SER A 331 7.79 7.22 16.56
C SER A 331 6.29 6.92 16.64
N THR A 332 5.49 7.63 15.84
CA THR A 332 4.06 7.33 15.70
C THR A 332 3.89 5.91 15.18
N SER A 333 3.59 4.95 16.05
CA SER A 333 3.30 3.58 15.61
C SER A 333 2.11 3.61 14.66
N ASP A 334 2.22 2.89 13.55
CA ASP A 334 1.14 2.80 12.57
C ASP A 334 0.08 1.86 13.17
N SER A 335 -0.95 2.44 13.80
CA SER A 335 -1.96 1.67 14.54
C SER A 335 -2.59 0.58 13.68
N ASN A 336 -2.77 0.82 12.38
CA ASN A 336 -3.30 -0.18 11.45
C ASN A 336 -2.36 -1.39 11.29
N LEU A 337 -1.05 -1.17 11.34
CA LEU A 337 -0.05 -2.23 11.29
C LEU A 337 -0.04 -3.04 12.59
N ASP A 338 -0.21 -2.36 13.72
CA ASP A 338 -0.26 -2.99 15.04
C ASP A 338 -1.48 -3.92 15.15
N GLU A 339 -2.65 -3.44 14.71
CA GLU A 339 -3.90 -4.21 14.65
C GLU A 339 -3.78 -5.42 13.72
N PHE A 340 -3.23 -5.22 12.52
CA PHE A 340 -3.04 -6.32 11.59
C PHE A 340 -2.00 -7.33 12.09
N TYR A 341 -0.93 -6.87 12.75
CA TYR A 341 0.05 -7.74 13.40
C TYR A 341 -0.59 -8.59 14.49
N ALA A 342 -1.47 -8.01 15.32
CA ALA A 342 -2.20 -8.72 16.35
C ALA A 342 -3.03 -9.86 15.75
N LEU A 343 -3.78 -9.56 14.67
CA LEU A 343 -4.57 -10.56 13.93
C LEU A 343 -3.71 -11.70 13.40
N VAL A 344 -2.67 -11.38 12.63
CA VAL A 344 -1.81 -12.40 11.99
C VAL A 344 -1.09 -13.24 13.04
N THR A 345 -0.64 -12.64 14.14
CA THR A 345 0.02 -13.35 15.25
C THR A 345 -0.95 -14.30 15.96
N ALA A 346 -2.19 -13.89 16.17
CA ALA A 346 -3.23 -14.74 16.75
C ALA A 346 -3.54 -15.92 15.84
N CYS A 347 -3.74 -15.68 14.55
CA CYS A 347 -3.92 -16.73 13.53
C CYS A 347 -2.75 -17.72 13.52
N PHE A 348 -1.52 -17.22 13.51
CA PHE A 348 -0.33 -18.07 13.48
C PHE A 348 -0.14 -18.89 14.76
N THR A 349 -0.55 -18.33 15.90
CA THR A 349 -0.53 -19.03 17.19
C THR A 349 -1.54 -20.19 17.22
N TRP A 350 -2.74 -19.98 16.67
CA TRP A 350 -3.82 -20.97 16.66
C TRP A 350 -3.98 -21.77 15.38
N LYS A 351 -3.12 -21.61 14.37
CA LYS A 351 -3.23 -22.27 13.05
C LYS A 351 -3.52 -23.78 13.08
N HIS A 352 -2.97 -24.50 14.04
CA HIS A 352 -3.20 -25.93 14.24
C HIS A 352 -4.64 -26.28 14.61
N LYS A 353 -5.38 -25.36 15.25
CA LYS A 353 -6.82 -25.48 15.52
C LYS A 353 -7.67 -25.12 14.31
N PHE A 354 -7.13 -24.36 13.36
CA PHE A 354 -7.86 -23.80 12.23
C PHE A 354 -7.81 -24.67 10.97
N ILE A 355 -7.11 -25.81 11.00
CA ILE A 355 -6.96 -26.71 9.86
C ILE A 355 -8.33 -27.18 9.37
N ASP A 356 -8.66 -26.88 8.11
CA ASP A 356 -9.96 -27.15 7.46
C ASP A 356 -11.15 -26.48 8.15
N LYS A 357 -10.97 -25.28 8.73
CA LYS A 357 -11.99 -24.58 9.51
C LYS A 357 -12.33 -23.20 8.96
N LYS A 358 -13.53 -22.76 9.31
CA LYS A 358 -13.98 -21.38 9.09
C LYS A 358 -13.70 -20.55 10.33
N VAL A 359 -12.97 -19.45 10.17
CA VAL A 359 -12.58 -18.54 11.26
C VAL A 359 -13.13 -17.16 10.98
N LEU A 360 -13.97 -16.66 11.89
CA LEU A 360 -14.51 -15.31 11.85
C LEU A 360 -13.75 -14.43 12.82
N CYS A 361 -13.11 -13.39 12.31
CA CYS A 361 -12.35 -12.44 13.11
C CYS A 361 -13.17 -11.17 13.36
N PHE A 362 -13.18 -10.69 14.59
CA PHE A 362 -13.74 -9.41 15.00
C PHE A 362 -12.60 -8.46 15.38
N SER A 363 -12.62 -7.27 14.81
CA SER A 363 -11.67 -6.18 15.10
C SER A 363 -12.40 -4.85 15.01
N ASP A 364 -12.03 -3.88 15.84
CA ASP A 364 -12.54 -2.51 15.72
C ASP A 364 -11.73 -1.66 14.72
N ASN A 365 -10.76 -2.27 14.04
CA ASN A 365 -9.95 -1.64 13.02
C ASN A 365 -10.48 -1.99 11.61
N GLN A 366 -11.21 -1.06 11.00
CA GLN A 366 -11.78 -1.23 9.66
C GLN A 366 -10.72 -1.55 8.59
N PHE A 367 -9.50 -1.03 8.74
CA PHE A 367 -8.41 -1.32 7.82
C PHE A 367 -8.04 -2.80 7.83
N THR A 368 -7.89 -3.40 9.02
CA THR A 368 -7.63 -4.83 9.22
C THR A 368 -8.75 -5.68 8.63
N VAL A 369 -10.01 -5.28 8.85
CA VAL A 369 -11.19 -5.97 8.30
C VAL A 369 -11.17 -5.97 6.76
N ASN A 370 -10.92 -4.80 6.16
CA ASN A 370 -10.82 -4.67 4.71
C ASN A 370 -9.66 -5.49 4.14
N LEU A 371 -8.52 -5.49 4.83
CA LEU A 371 -7.34 -6.21 4.41
C LEU A 371 -7.57 -7.73 4.37
N VAL A 372 -8.27 -8.29 5.36
CA VAL A 372 -8.65 -9.71 5.39
C VAL A 372 -9.68 -10.04 4.30
N ASN A 373 -10.72 -9.23 4.15
CA ASN A 373 -11.86 -9.56 3.28
C ASN A 373 -11.62 -9.27 1.80
N SER A 374 -10.88 -8.21 1.49
CA SER A 374 -10.66 -7.71 0.12
C SER A 374 -9.24 -7.93 -0.39
N GLY A 375 -8.31 -8.29 0.50
CA GLY A 375 -6.91 -8.53 0.18
C GLY A 375 -6.05 -7.27 0.08
N LEU A 376 -4.73 -7.48 0.08
CA LEU A 376 -3.73 -6.42 0.13
C LEU A 376 -3.82 -5.47 -1.07
N TYR A 377 -3.94 -6.02 -2.27
CA TYR A 377 -3.92 -5.23 -3.50
C TYR A 377 -5.15 -4.33 -3.63
N VAL A 378 -6.33 -4.76 -3.16
CA VAL A 378 -7.54 -3.90 -3.15
C VAL A 378 -7.43 -2.83 -2.06
N THR A 379 -6.89 -3.20 -0.89
CA THR A 379 -6.86 -2.32 0.29
C THR A 379 -5.76 -1.25 0.23
N MET A 380 -4.65 -1.52 -0.46
CA MET A 380 -3.43 -0.70 -0.43
C MET A 380 -2.90 -0.37 -1.83
N GLN A 381 -3.74 0.10 -2.76
CA GLN A 381 -3.30 0.35 -4.15
C GLN A 381 -2.21 1.42 -4.34
N LYS A 382 -1.84 2.25 -3.34
CA LYS A 382 -1.03 3.46 -3.60
C LYS A 382 -0.11 3.95 -2.47
N THR A 383 0.66 3.11 -1.78
CA THR A 383 1.66 3.64 -0.83
C THR A 383 2.97 2.86 -0.78
N THR A 384 4.09 3.56 -0.55
CA THR A 384 5.39 2.97 -0.18
C THR A 384 5.37 2.23 1.17
N LYS A 385 4.23 2.23 1.87
CA LYS A 385 4.00 1.44 3.10
C LYS A 385 3.57 -0.01 2.80
N LEU A 386 3.28 -0.36 1.54
CA LEU A 386 2.87 -1.72 1.13
C LEU A 386 3.82 -2.79 1.67
N ALA A 387 5.14 -2.56 1.56
CA ALA A 387 6.16 -3.50 2.00
C ALA A 387 6.06 -3.90 3.49
N LYS A 388 5.48 -3.04 4.36
CA LYS A 388 5.30 -3.34 5.79
C LYS A 388 4.15 -4.32 6.04
N TYR A 389 3.08 -4.21 5.25
CA TYR A 389 1.90 -5.07 5.35
C TYR A 389 2.05 -6.34 4.51
N GLU A 390 2.81 -6.28 3.42
CA GLU A 390 2.99 -7.35 2.45
C GLU A 390 3.47 -8.64 3.10
N LYS A 391 4.50 -8.60 3.95
CA LYS A 391 4.99 -9.81 4.63
C LYS A 391 3.97 -10.41 5.60
N LEU A 392 3.21 -9.57 6.31
CA LEU A 392 2.16 -10.03 7.22
C LEU A 392 1.00 -10.65 6.44
N TYR A 393 0.62 -10.02 5.34
CA TYR A 393 -0.45 -10.49 4.47
C TYR A 393 -0.07 -11.80 3.76
N GLN A 394 1.13 -11.88 3.18
CA GLN A 394 1.67 -13.11 2.59
C GLN A 394 1.68 -14.24 3.63
N LEU A 395 2.14 -13.98 4.86
CA LEU A 395 2.08 -15.00 5.92
C LEU A 395 0.64 -15.46 6.20
N LEU A 396 -0.31 -14.53 6.26
CA LEU A 396 -1.71 -14.84 6.50
C LEU A 396 -2.28 -15.69 5.35
N GLU A 397 -2.02 -15.29 4.11
CA GLU A 397 -2.47 -15.98 2.90
C GLU A 397 -1.84 -17.38 2.79
N ASP A 398 -0.53 -17.50 2.97
CA ASP A 398 0.21 -18.76 2.98
C ASP A 398 -0.37 -19.70 4.04
N MET A 399 -0.65 -19.19 5.23
CA MET A 399 -1.26 -19.96 6.31
C MET A 399 -2.67 -20.41 5.98
N CYS A 400 -3.52 -19.51 5.46
CA CYS A 400 -4.88 -19.86 5.06
C CYS A 400 -4.89 -20.91 3.93
N SER A 401 -3.99 -20.78 2.96
CA SER A 401 -3.83 -21.74 1.87
C SER A 401 -3.30 -23.09 2.37
N THR A 402 -2.18 -23.09 3.12
CA THR A 402 -1.51 -24.30 3.63
C THR A 402 -2.40 -25.15 4.52
N TYR A 403 -3.21 -24.50 5.38
CA TYR A 403 -4.06 -25.19 6.35
C TYR A 403 -5.55 -25.18 5.93
N ASN A 404 -5.87 -24.79 4.70
CA ASN A 404 -7.24 -24.70 4.18
C ASN A 404 -8.19 -23.95 5.13
N ILE A 405 -7.73 -22.81 5.64
CA ILE A 405 -8.49 -21.95 6.55
C ILE A 405 -9.34 -20.99 5.72
N LYS A 406 -10.65 -21.02 5.92
CA LYS A 406 -11.55 -20.01 5.36
C LYS A 406 -11.68 -18.89 6.38
N MET A 407 -11.17 -17.71 6.05
CA MET A 407 -11.15 -16.57 6.96
C MET A 407 -12.06 -15.44 6.47
N GLN A 408 -12.78 -14.82 7.40
CA GLN A 408 -13.51 -13.59 7.18
C GLN A 408 -13.33 -12.68 8.40
N ALA A 409 -13.37 -11.37 8.19
CA ALA A 409 -13.34 -10.39 9.27
C ALA A 409 -14.63 -9.55 9.30
N ILE A 410 -15.03 -9.12 10.49
CA ILE A 410 -16.16 -8.22 10.74
C ILE A 410 -15.68 -7.08 11.62
N HIS A 411 -16.06 -5.86 11.24
CA HIS A 411 -15.85 -4.70 12.08
C HIS A 411 -16.81 -4.69 13.26
N VAL A 412 -16.29 -4.51 14.46
CA VAL A 412 -17.07 -4.31 15.70
C VAL A 412 -16.79 -2.94 16.27
N HIS A 413 -17.75 -2.34 16.99
CA HIS A 413 -17.45 -1.09 17.67
C HIS A 413 -16.48 -1.35 18.83
N ARG A 414 -15.63 -0.37 19.12
CA ARG A 414 -14.67 -0.45 20.23
C ARG A 414 -15.30 -0.81 21.57
N ILE A 415 -16.52 -0.34 21.83
CA ILE A 415 -17.28 -0.63 23.06
C ILE A 415 -17.66 -2.12 23.14
N ASP A 416 -17.81 -2.79 22.00
CA ASP A 416 -18.09 -4.23 21.92
C ASP A 416 -16.81 -5.08 21.93
N ASN A 417 -15.62 -4.47 21.74
CA ASN A 417 -14.31 -5.13 21.71
C ASN A 417 -13.50 -4.98 23.03
N VAL A 418 -14.15 -4.57 24.12
CA VAL A 418 -13.48 -4.21 25.40
C VAL A 418 -12.64 -5.34 25.98
N ALA A 419 -13.07 -6.60 25.83
CA ALA A 419 -12.30 -7.75 26.31
C ALA A 419 -10.96 -7.90 25.58
N ALA A 420 -10.92 -7.65 24.27
CA ALA A 420 -9.69 -7.66 23.50
C ALA A 420 -8.80 -6.45 23.83
N ASP A 421 -9.39 -5.26 24.05
CA ASP A 421 -8.65 -4.06 24.53
C ASP A 421 -7.98 -4.28 25.88
N HIS A 422 -8.62 -4.98 26.82
CA HIS A 422 -7.94 -5.38 28.06
C HIS A 422 -6.76 -6.32 27.82
N LEU A 423 -6.88 -7.29 26.90
CA LEU A 423 -5.76 -8.17 26.56
C LEU A 423 -4.63 -7.42 25.85
N SER A 424 -4.94 -6.48 24.95
CA SER A 424 -3.93 -5.68 24.25
C SER A 424 -3.17 -4.72 25.17
N ARG A 425 -3.75 -4.38 26.32
CA ARG A 425 -3.11 -3.60 27.40
C ARG A 425 -2.47 -4.45 28.50
N CYS A 426 -2.41 -5.77 28.32
CA CYS A 426 -1.93 -6.72 29.33
C CYS A 426 -2.71 -6.68 30.66
N GLN A 427 -3.97 -6.27 30.64
CA GLN A 427 -4.87 -6.18 31.80
C GLN A 427 -5.67 -7.47 31.99
N VAL A 428 -4.98 -8.59 32.17
CA VAL A 428 -5.58 -9.95 32.25
C VAL A 428 -6.65 -10.06 33.33
N SER A 429 -6.47 -9.39 34.48
CA SER A 429 -7.44 -9.40 35.57
C SER A 429 -8.79 -8.77 35.17
N GLN A 430 -8.78 -7.70 34.36
CA GLN A 430 -10.00 -7.08 33.86
C GLN A 430 -10.63 -7.94 32.76
N PHE A 431 -9.83 -8.47 31.83
CA PHE A 431 -10.30 -9.43 30.83
C PHE A 431 -11.06 -10.61 31.46
N LYS A 432 -10.52 -11.22 32.53
CA LYS A 432 -11.16 -12.34 33.23
C LYS A 432 -12.47 -11.96 33.93
N LYS A 433 -12.69 -10.68 34.28
CA LYS A 433 -14.00 -10.22 34.78
C LYS A 433 -15.05 -10.19 33.67
N TYR A 434 -14.66 -9.79 32.47
CA TYR A 434 -15.55 -9.80 31.29
C TYR A 434 -15.81 -11.22 30.78
N ILE A 435 -14.79 -12.09 30.86
CA ILE A 435 -14.86 -13.47 30.38
C ILE A 435 -14.42 -14.45 31.47
N PRO A 436 -15.30 -14.77 32.45
CA PRO A 436 -14.95 -15.66 33.58
C PRO A 436 -14.62 -17.09 33.16
N MET A 437 -15.15 -17.55 32.02
CA MET A 437 -14.92 -18.88 31.46
C MET A 437 -13.61 -18.99 30.64
N ALA A 438 -12.78 -17.93 30.63
CA ALA A 438 -11.48 -17.97 29.98
C ALA A 438 -10.53 -18.95 30.69
N THR A 439 -9.72 -19.68 29.91
CA THR A 439 -8.76 -20.63 30.47
C THR A 439 -7.76 -19.94 31.42
N ASP A 440 -7.27 -20.65 32.44
CA ASP A 440 -6.40 -20.02 33.44
C ASP A 440 -5.11 -19.42 32.87
N LYS A 441 -4.50 -20.14 31.92
CA LYS A 441 -3.21 -19.81 31.33
C LYS A 441 -3.37 -19.24 29.92
N ALA A 442 -2.66 -18.15 29.66
CA ALA A 442 -2.50 -17.61 28.31
C ALA A 442 -1.85 -18.65 27.39
N LYS A 443 -2.22 -18.64 26.11
CA LYS A 443 -1.48 -19.33 25.07
C LYS A 443 -0.19 -18.55 24.80
N LYS A 444 0.93 -19.27 24.76
CA LYS A 444 2.23 -18.70 24.42
C LYS A 444 2.21 -18.23 22.97
N THR A 445 2.40 -16.93 22.76
CA THR A 445 2.48 -16.30 21.44
C THR A 445 3.64 -16.87 20.64
N LYS A 446 3.38 -17.20 19.38
CA LYS A 446 4.45 -17.55 18.42
C LYS A 446 4.97 -16.26 17.80
N LYS A 447 6.18 -15.86 18.16
CA LYS A 447 6.79 -14.62 17.65
C LYS A 447 7.04 -14.71 16.14
N LEU A 448 6.61 -13.70 15.40
CA LEU A 448 6.87 -13.57 13.97
C LEU A 448 8.28 -12.97 13.76
N HIS A 449 9.28 -13.84 13.66
CA HIS A 449 10.71 -13.44 13.68
C HIS A 449 11.12 -12.52 12.51
N PHE A 450 10.45 -12.57 11.36
CA PHE A 450 10.79 -11.78 10.16
C PHE A 450 10.39 -10.30 10.23
N LEU A 451 9.69 -9.88 11.30
CA LEU A 451 9.35 -8.48 11.57
C LEU A 451 10.27 -7.84 12.62
N GLN A 452 11.30 -8.56 13.06
CA GLN A 452 12.45 -7.94 13.73
C GLN A 452 13.45 -7.42 12.68
N PRO A 453 13.03 -6.51 11.80
CA PRO A 453 13.44 -5.12 12.03
C PRO A 453 12.35 -4.08 11.72
N PHE A 454 11.20 -4.13 12.40
CA PHE A 454 10.30 -2.96 12.50
C PHE A 454 11.01 -1.72 13.07
N VAL A 455 12.10 -1.90 13.84
CA VAL A 455 13.09 -0.87 14.14
C VAL A 455 14.42 -1.21 13.46
N GLN A 456 14.76 -0.40 12.47
CA GLN A 456 16.11 0.13 12.24
C GLN A 456 15.93 1.60 11.84
N ASN A 457 16.70 2.47 12.49
CA ASN A 457 16.64 3.91 12.39
C ASN A 457 16.77 4.43 10.95
N ASP A 458 15.78 5.20 10.48
CA ASP A 458 15.91 6.14 9.34
C ASP A 458 16.67 7.42 9.75
N LYS A 459 17.70 7.30 10.60
CA LYS A 459 18.64 8.38 10.89
C LYS A 459 20.06 7.90 10.59
N LEU A 460 20.50 8.21 9.37
CA LEU A 460 21.90 8.50 9.09
C LEU A 460 22.34 9.58 10.09
N LYS A 461 23.07 9.18 11.14
CA LYS A 461 23.94 10.11 11.85
C LYS A 461 25.11 10.38 10.92
N SER A 462 25.26 11.65 10.55
CA SER A 462 26.50 12.20 10.03
C SER A 462 27.61 11.93 11.03
N ASP A 463 28.67 11.25 10.57
CA ASP A 463 29.92 11.12 11.32
C ASP A 463 30.42 12.50 11.69
N SER A 464 30.51 12.76 13.00
CA SER A 464 31.30 13.86 13.55
C SER A 464 32.71 13.29 13.69
N ASN A 465 33.68 13.95 13.06
CA ASN A 465 35.09 13.75 13.34
C ASN A 465 35.35 14.12 14.80
N ASP A 466 35.80 13.15 15.59
CA ASP A 466 36.64 13.41 16.76
C ASP A 466 38.00 12.79 16.47
N ASP A 467 38.92 13.64 16.04
CA ASP A 467 40.36 13.41 16.05
C ASP A 467 40.83 13.50 17.51
N ASP A 468 41.11 12.36 18.15
CA ASP A 468 41.96 12.32 19.34
C ASP A 468 43.38 11.90 18.91
N ASP A 469 44.23 12.91 18.75
CA ASP A 469 45.66 12.78 18.58
C ASP A 469 46.35 12.51 19.93
N ASN A 470 47.38 11.69 19.85
CA ASN A 470 48.18 11.18 20.95
C ASN A 470 49.10 12.26 21.55
N GLY A 471 49.35 12.15 22.85
CA GLY A 471 50.60 12.68 23.39
C GLY A 471 50.77 12.53 24.89
N GLU A 472 51.33 11.42 25.36
CA GLU A 472 52.44 11.46 26.33
C GLU A 472 53.10 10.07 26.51
N LYS A 473 54.35 9.98 26.05
CA LYS A 473 55.31 8.93 26.42
C LYS A 473 56.20 9.47 27.54
N LYS A 474 56.36 8.67 28.59
CA LYS A 474 57.48 8.74 29.54
C LYS A 474 58.76 8.25 28.86
N SER A 475 59.81 9.08 28.90
CA SER A 475 61.22 8.80 29.22
C SER A 475 62.13 9.82 28.54
#